data_AF-A0A504J8H8-F1
#
_entry.id   AF-A0A504J8H8-F1
#
_cell.length_a   1.000
_cell.length_b   1.000
_cell.length_c   1.000
_cell.angle_alpha   90.00
_cell.angle_beta   90.00
_cell.angle_gamma   90.00
#
_symmetry.space_group_name_H-M   'P 1'
#
loop_
_entity.id
_entity.type
_entity.pdbx_description
1 polymer ?
#
loop_
_entity_poly.entity_id
_entity_poly.type
_entity_poly.pdbx_seq_one_letter_code
_entity_poly.pdbx_strand_id
1 'polypeptide(L)'
;MLLFVSTPLLNSCSDDDSDPQEETGGDTDTDDTDTDTDTDTDTDTDTDTDTGNNQCEGKNNLIYQEKDGLVVVEFESIKEANGWTVERDVDGFLGTDYIIWKGDQFLGNPGNGLLTFKIQITNPGTYQFLWRSRFNKGNQGSEHNDSWLRFDDADQFFGQKNTSIVYPADRGKTPTPRGSSKDGWFKIYRSGNESWKWQSKTSDNDAHDIFVVFDNPGTYLMEVSARSTYHALDRFVLFNESVSKQDATKDDAELSQISCE
;
A
#
# COMPACT_ATOMS: atom_id res chain seq x y z
N MET A 1 33.41 -28.89 50.68
CA MET A 1 33.88 -27.49 50.76
C MET A 1 32.63 -26.64 50.74
N LEU A 2 31.99 -26.43 51.90
CA LEU A 2 32.11 -25.20 52.73
C LEU A 2 31.70 -23.94 51.93
N LEU A 3 30.47 -23.44 52.13
CA LEU A 3 30.04 -22.42 53.14
C LEU A 3 30.55 -21.00 52.75
N PHE A 4 29.83 -19.86 52.86
CA PHE A 4 28.50 -19.48 53.40
C PHE A 4 28.04 -18.14 52.72
N VAL A 5 26.74 -17.90 52.43
CA VAL A 5 25.76 -17.09 53.19
C VAL A 5 26.09 -15.59 53.36
N SER A 6 25.23 -14.67 52.84
CA SER A 6 24.34 -13.79 53.65
C SER A 6 23.54 -12.76 52.81
N THR A 7 22.22 -12.75 52.98
CA THR A 7 21.34 -11.55 52.90
C THR A 7 21.06 -11.08 54.36
N PRO A 8 20.12 -10.17 54.71
CA PRO A 8 19.34 -9.17 53.97
C PRO A 8 19.45 -7.73 54.59
N LEU A 9 18.59 -6.78 54.21
CA LEU A 9 17.78 -5.97 55.16
C LEU A 9 16.67 -5.16 54.45
N LEU A 10 15.66 -4.74 55.22
CA LEU A 10 14.37 -4.15 54.81
C LEU A 10 14.16 -2.73 55.39
N ASN A 11 13.24 -1.97 54.78
CA ASN A 11 12.33 -0.95 55.35
C ASN A 11 11.27 -0.63 54.25
N SER A 12 9.93 -0.58 54.41
CA SER A 12 9.01 -0.22 55.52
C SER A 12 9.02 1.31 55.79
N CYS A 13 7.92 2.09 55.88
CA CYS A 13 6.45 1.89 56.06
C CYS A 13 5.65 2.93 55.18
N SER A 14 4.39 2.67 54.76
CA SER A 14 3.05 3.11 55.32
C SER A 14 2.74 4.63 55.26
N ASP A 15 1.51 5.17 55.21
CA ASP A 15 0.10 4.76 55.50
C ASP A 15 -0.85 5.32 54.37
N ASP A 16 -2.06 4.81 54.03
CA ASP A 16 -3.40 4.87 54.68
C ASP A 16 -3.85 6.32 55.09
N ASP A 17 -5.10 6.81 54.96
CA ASP A 17 -6.44 6.23 54.67
C ASP A 17 -7.50 7.32 54.26
N SER A 18 -8.69 6.88 53.81
CA SER A 18 -10.04 7.47 54.04
C SER A 18 -10.64 8.70 53.29
N ASP A 19 -11.99 8.66 53.25
CA ASP A 19 -13.04 9.56 52.71
C ASP A 19 -14.27 9.40 53.70
N PRO A 20 -15.51 9.97 53.58
CA PRO A 20 -16.13 10.82 52.55
C PRO A 20 -17.05 11.98 53.08
N GLN A 21 -17.88 12.57 52.19
CA GLN A 21 -19.16 13.31 52.45
C GLN A 21 -19.07 14.69 53.19
N GLU A 22 -20.03 15.65 53.14
CA GLU A 22 -21.28 15.90 52.38
C GLU A 22 -21.73 17.39 52.46
N GLU A 23 -22.59 17.82 51.52
CA GLU A 23 -23.76 18.74 51.67
C GLU A 23 -23.71 20.26 52.02
N THR A 24 -24.85 20.91 51.70
CA THR A 24 -25.34 22.29 51.98
C THR A 24 -24.83 23.42 51.05
N GLY A 25 -25.66 24.38 50.60
CA GLY A 25 -27.13 24.53 50.66
C GLY A 25 -27.60 26.01 50.56
N GLY A 26 -28.72 26.28 49.86
CA GLY A 26 -29.40 27.60 49.73
C GLY A 26 -28.91 28.45 48.53
N ASP A 27 -29.73 28.82 47.54
CA ASP A 27 -31.01 29.56 47.50
C ASP A 27 -30.84 31.10 47.46
N THR A 28 -31.27 31.73 46.35
CA THR A 28 -32.15 32.93 46.30
C THR A 28 -32.59 33.22 44.86
N ASP A 29 -33.86 33.62 44.69
CA ASP A 29 -34.48 34.14 43.46
C ASP A 29 -33.73 35.31 42.79
N THR A 30 -33.93 35.49 41.48
CA THR A 30 -34.63 36.68 40.96
C THR A 30 -35.05 36.50 39.49
N ASP A 31 -36.24 37.00 39.15
CA ASP A 31 -36.66 37.25 37.76
C ASP A 31 -35.72 38.27 37.12
N ASP A 32 -35.39 38.09 35.83
CA ASP A 32 -35.52 39.20 34.91
C ASP A 32 -35.89 38.69 33.50
N THR A 33 -36.99 39.22 32.98
CA THR A 33 -37.39 39.02 31.59
C THR A 33 -36.79 40.15 30.76
N ASP A 34 -35.94 39.84 29.79
CA ASP A 34 -35.85 40.71 28.62
C ASP A 34 -35.71 39.93 27.32
N THR A 35 -36.46 40.41 26.33
CA THR A 35 -36.48 39.87 24.98
C THR A 35 -35.64 40.76 24.09
N ASP A 36 -34.46 40.28 23.69
CA ASP A 36 -33.77 40.86 22.53
C ASP A 36 -33.68 39.86 21.38
N THR A 37 -33.98 40.39 20.19
CA THR A 37 -34.04 39.64 18.94
C THR A 37 -32.84 40.04 18.09
N ASP A 38 -31.71 39.39 18.31
CA ASP A 38 -30.55 39.56 17.42
C ASP A 38 -30.57 38.51 16.31
N THR A 39 -30.75 39.01 15.09
CA THR A 39 -30.56 38.26 13.84
C THR A 39 -29.07 38.09 13.56
N ASP A 40 -28.44 37.08 14.15
CA ASP A 40 -27.09 36.69 13.72
C ASP A 40 -27.16 35.87 12.43
N THR A 41 -26.65 36.47 11.35
CA THR A 41 -26.58 35.84 10.03
C THR A 41 -25.15 35.34 9.81
N ASP A 42 -24.68 34.49 10.72
CA ASP A 42 -23.29 34.07 10.68
C ASP A 42 -23.08 33.06 9.55
N THR A 43 -22.54 33.59 8.46
CA THR A 43 -22.19 32.84 7.26
C THR A 43 -20.81 32.24 7.52
N ASP A 44 -20.76 31.21 8.36
CA ASP A 44 -19.50 30.63 8.79
C ASP A 44 -18.81 29.96 7.58
N THR A 45 -17.91 30.75 6.99
CA THR A 45 -17.14 30.41 5.82
C THR A 45 -15.82 29.84 6.31
N ASP A 46 -15.90 28.72 7.04
CA ASP A 46 -14.68 28.08 7.52
C ASP A 46 -13.98 27.42 6.32
N THR A 47 -12.93 28.10 5.89
CA THR A 47 -12.05 27.71 4.79
C THR A 47 -11.20 26.51 5.21
N ASP A 48 -11.78 25.31 5.16
CA ASP A 48 -10.99 24.10 5.15
C ASP A 48 -9.99 24.17 3.97
N THR A 49 -8.72 24.11 4.31
CA THR A 49 -7.63 24.27 3.36
C THR A 49 -7.34 22.90 2.72
N ASP A 50 -8.31 22.40 1.95
CA ASP A 50 -8.18 21.22 1.09
C ASP A 50 -7.13 21.50 0.01
N THR A 51 -5.85 21.25 0.34
CA THR A 51 -4.77 21.11 -0.63
C THR A 51 -4.89 19.79 -1.39
N GLY A 52 -6.01 19.64 -2.10
CA GLY A 52 -6.30 18.65 -3.13
C GLY A 52 -6.57 17.23 -2.63
N ASN A 53 -7.82 16.75 -2.73
CA ASN A 53 -8.25 16.11 -3.99
C ASN A 53 -9.77 15.78 -4.07
N ASN A 54 -10.66 16.78 -4.03
CA ASN A 54 -12.10 16.60 -4.31
C ASN A 54 -12.48 16.44 -5.80
N GLN A 55 -11.53 16.16 -6.70
CA GLN A 55 -11.79 16.07 -8.15
C GLN A 55 -12.69 14.89 -8.56
N CYS A 56 -12.62 13.74 -7.86
CA CYS A 56 -13.31 12.51 -8.28
C CYS A 56 -14.38 12.05 -7.26
N GLU A 57 -15.58 12.62 -7.33
CA GLU A 57 -16.79 12.10 -6.68
C GLU A 57 -17.33 10.86 -7.43
N GLY A 58 -16.54 9.78 -7.46
CA GLY A 58 -16.86 8.53 -8.15
C GLY A 58 -15.88 7.43 -7.79
N LYS A 59 -16.33 6.42 -7.04
CA LYS A 59 -15.45 5.58 -6.18
C LYS A 59 -14.49 4.62 -6.91
N ASN A 60 -14.65 4.40 -8.22
CA ASN A 60 -13.83 3.47 -9.02
C ASN A 60 -13.28 4.10 -10.33
N ASN A 61 -13.17 5.44 -10.38
CA ASN A 61 -12.85 6.20 -11.59
C ASN A 61 -11.47 6.87 -11.58
N LEU A 62 -10.60 6.58 -10.61
CA LEU A 62 -9.25 7.16 -10.56
C LEU A 62 -8.41 6.64 -11.73
N ILE A 63 -7.85 7.55 -12.53
CA ILE A 63 -6.91 7.26 -13.61
C ILE A 63 -5.57 7.92 -13.27
N TYR A 64 -4.53 7.09 -13.12
CA TYR A 64 -3.17 7.53 -12.84
C TYR A 64 -2.46 7.88 -14.16
N GLN A 65 -2.01 9.12 -14.27
CA GLN A 65 -1.40 9.66 -15.49
C GLN A 65 0.10 9.32 -15.57
N GLU A 66 0.50 8.75 -16.69
CA GLU A 66 1.91 8.63 -17.08
C GLU A 66 2.46 9.99 -17.49
N LYS A 67 3.71 10.28 -17.09
CA LYS A 67 4.41 11.53 -17.33
C LYS A 67 5.87 11.25 -17.68
N ASP A 68 6.31 11.73 -18.84
CA ASP A 68 7.71 11.66 -19.32
C ASP A 68 8.34 10.25 -19.31
N GLY A 69 7.52 9.20 -19.44
CA GLY A 69 7.91 7.80 -19.40
C GLY A 69 7.81 7.12 -18.04
N LEU A 70 7.19 7.76 -17.04
CA LEU A 70 7.07 7.29 -15.66
C LEU A 70 5.63 7.32 -15.15
N VAL A 71 5.26 6.30 -14.38
CA VAL A 71 4.07 6.23 -13.52
C VAL A 71 4.55 5.96 -12.10
N VAL A 72 4.04 6.69 -11.11
CA VAL A 72 4.39 6.51 -9.68
C VAL A 72 3.12 6.57 -8.83
N VAL A 73 2.81 5.50 -8.10
CA VAL A 73 1.52 5.38 -7.40
C VAL A 73 1.69 4.68 -6.05
N GLU A 74 1.12 5.27 -5.00
CA GLU A 74 0.98 4.66 -3.68
C GLU A 74 -0.16 3.63 -3.69
N PHE A 75 0.04 2.46 -3.09
CA PHE A 75 -0.96 1.41 -3.10
C PHE A 75 -2.21 1.77 -2.29
N GLU A 76 -2.08 2.55 -1.22
CA GLU A 76 -3.18 3.07 -0.40
C GLU A 76 -4.09 4.08 -1.12
N SER A 77 -3.68 4.62 -2.28
CA SER A 77 -4.49 5.58 -3.04
C SER A 77 -5.80 4.98 -3.59
N ILE A 78 -5.92 3.65 -3.61
CA ILE A 78 -7.17 2.95 -3.95
C ILE A 78 -8.15 2.98 -2.76
N LYS A 79 -9.33 3.59 -2.96
CA LYS A 79 -10.35 3.71 -1.89
C LYS A 79 -11.01 2.37 -1.52
N GLU A 80 -11.06 1.40 -2.43
CA GLU A 80 -11.60 0.06 -2.19
C GLU A 80 -10.46 -0.96 -2.00
N ALA A 81 -9.95 -1.05 -0.78
CA ALA A 81 -8.83 -1.94 -0.43
C ALA A 81 -9.19 -3.45 -0.46
N ASN A 82 -10.44 -3.85 -0.72
CA ASN A 82 -10.86 -5.24 -0.99
C ASN A 82 -10.25 -6.33 -0.07
N GLY A 83 -10.22 -6.07 1.24
CA GLY A 83 -9.71 -6.99 2.27
C GLY A 83 -8.23 -6.83 2.62
N TRP A 84 -7.48 -6.02 1.87
CA TRP A 84 -6.19 -5.50 2.31
C TRP A 84 -6.39 -4.53 3.47
N THR A 85 -5.47 -4.53 4.42
CA THR A 85 -5.47 -3.60 5.56
C THR A 85 -4.49 -2.46 5.28
N VAL A 86 -4.89 -1.23 5.59
CA VAL A 86 -4.04 -0.03 5.49
C VAL A 86 -3.35 0.19 6.84
N GLU A 87 -2.02 0.24 6.88
CA GLU A 87 -1.24 0.24 8.12
C GLU A 87 -0.08 1.26 8.14
N ARG A 88 0.38 1.58 9.36
CA ARG A 88 1.42 2.58 9.66
C ARG A 88 2.33 2.15 10.82
N ASP A 89 2.28 0.87 11.19
CA ASP A 89 2.93 0.27 12.38
C ASP A 89 4.40 -0.15 12.14
N VAL A 90 4.90 0.06 10.92
CA VAL A 90 6.25 -0.33 10.48
C VAL A 90 6.92 0.85 9.79
N ASP A 91 7.97 1.39 10.39
CA ASP A 91 8.68 2.55 9.85
C ASP A 91 9.23 2.33 8.43
N GLY A 92 9.36 3.45 7.69
CA GLY A 92 10.08 3.51 6.42
C GLY A 92 9.28 3.14 5.17
N PHE A 93 7.95 3.10 5.23
CA PHE A 93 7.10 3.28 4.04
C PHE A 93 7.32 4.69 3.45
N LEU A 94 6.81 4.91 2.23
CA LEU A 94 6.73 6.21 1.58
C LEU A 94 5.29 6.73 1.66
N GLY A 95 5.06 8.00 1.37
CA GLY A 95 3.71 8.56 1.47
C GLY A 95 3.23 8.60 2.92
N THR A 96 2.02 8.09 3.19
CA THR A 96 1.36 8.19 4.50
C THR A 96 1.07 6.84 5.16
N ASP A 97 1.02 5.75 4.38
CA ASP A 97 0.69 4.42 4.86
C ASP A 97 1.28 3.34 3.93
N TYR A 98 0.84 2.11 4.11
CA TYR A 98 1.05 1.01 3.16
C TYR A 98 -0.11 0.03 3.28
N ILE A 99 -0.29 -0.84 2.28
CA ILE A 99 -1.30 -1.92 2.33
C ILE A 99 -0.67 -3.27 2.63
N ILE A 100 -1.39 -4.13 3.35
CA ILE A 100 -0.93 -5.49 3.71
C ILE A 100 -2.07 -6.50 3.68
N TRP A 101 -1.79 -7.68 3.10
CA TRP A 101 -2.77 -8.75 3.07
C TRP A 101 -2.72 -9.59 4.36
N LYS A 102 -3.71 -9.46 5.24
CA LYS A 102 -3.80 -10.25 6.50
C LYS A 102 -4.84 -11.39 6.47
N GLY A 103 -5.50 -11.62 5.33
CA GLY A 103 -6.49 -12.70 5.13
C GLY A 103 -5.86 -14.08 4.88
N ASP A 104 -6.47 -14.88 4.00
CA ASP A 104 -6.03 -16.26 3.70
C ASP A 104 -4.87 -16.34 2.68
N GLN A 105 -4.20 -17.49 2.61
CA GLN A 105 -3.16 -17.79 1.62
C GLN A 105 -3.76 -18.22 0.26
N PHE A 106 -3.32 -17.61 -0.84
CA PHE A 106 -3.84 -17.86 -2.19
C PHE A 106 -2.75 -18.28 -3.20
N LEU A 107 -1.87 -19.20 -2.77
CA LEU A 107 -0.62 -19.57 -3.45
C LEU A 107 -0.76 -20.09 -4.90
N GLY A 108 -1.96 -20.52 -5.29
CA GLY A 108 -2.32 -20.97 -6.66
C GLY A 108 -3.71 -20.53 -7.12
N ASN A 109 -4.30 -19.52 -6.47
CA ASN A 109 -5.66 -19.05 -6.75
C ASN A 109 -5.67 -17.50 -6.85
N PRO A 110 -5.17 -16.90 -7.94
CA PRO A 110 -5.17 -15.46 -8.12
C PRO A 110 -6.59 -14.88 -8.25
N GLY A 111 -6.70 -13.56 -8.19
CA GLY A 111 -7.97 -12.81 -8.27
C GLY A 111 -8.67 -12.60 -6.92
N ASN A 112 -8.17 -13.19 -5.83
CA ASN A 112 -8.66 -12.91 -4.47
C ASN A 112 -8.05 -11.61 -3.94
N GLY A 113 -8.83 -10.80 -3.23
CA GLY A 113 -8.42 -9.46 -2.78
C GLY A 113 -7.96 -8.58 -3.95
N LEU A 114 -8.78 -8.48 -4.99
CA LEU A 114 -8.45 -7.79 -6.24
C LEU A 114 -8.38 -6.28 -6.04
N LEU A 115 -7.27 -5.68 -6.48
CA LEU A 115 -7.07 -4.24 -6.61
C LEU A 115 -6.86 -3.94 -8.10
N THR A 116 -7.50 -2.90 -8.62
CA THR A 116 -7.42 -2.53 -10.03
C THR A 116 -7.05 -1.05 -10.14
N PHE A 117 -5.95 -0.77 -10.84
CA PHE A 117 -5.45 0.58 -11.09
C PHE A 117 -5.57 0.88 -12.59
N LYS A 118 -6.29 1.94 -12.94
CA LYS A 118 -6.39 2.43 -14.32
C LYS A 118 -5.22 3.36 -14.60
N ILE A 119 -4.37 3.02 -15.56
CA ILE A 119 -3.15 3.75 -15.87
C ILE A 119 -3.28 4.32 -17.28
N GLN A 120 -3.28 5.65 -17.41
CA GLN A 120 -3.27 6.32 -18.71
C GLN A 120 -1.82 6.39 -19.21
N ILE A 121 -1.52 5.64 -20.26
CA ILE A 121 -0.26 5.71 -20.99
C ILE A 121 -0.42 6.72 -22.12
N THR A 122 0.48 7.70 -22.20
CA THR A 122 0.53 8.71 -23.28
C THR A 122 1.70 8.47 -24.22
N ASN A 123 2.79 7.89 -23.72
CA ASN A 123 3.99 7.49 -24.46
C ASN A 123 4.02 5.96 -24.64
N PRO A 124 3.70 5.41 -25.84
CA PRO A 124 3.83 3.98 -26.11
C PRO A 124 5.26 3.47 -25.93
N GLY A 125 5.42 2.22 -25.50
CA GLY A 125 6.73 1.62 -25.31
C GLY A 125 6.74 0.39 -24.40
N THR A 126 7.95 -0.09 -24.09
CA THR A 126 8.18 -1.13 -23.09
C THR A 126 8.50 -0.50 -21.74
N TYR A 127 7.71 -0.81 -20.72
CA TYR A 127 7.86 -0.34 -19.35
C TYR A 127 8.32 -1.48 -18.45
N GLN A 128 9.29 -1.22 -17.56
CA GLN A 128 9.63 -2.11 -16.46
C GLN A 128 8.70 -1.82 -15.27
N PHE A 129 8.13 -2.86 -14.66
CA PHE A 129 7.39 -2.77 -13.40
C PHE A 129 8.28 -3.04 -12.20
N LEU A 130 8.18 -2.19 -11.17
CA LEU A 130 8.71 -2.45 -9.84
C LEU A 130 7.70 -1.99 -8.78
N TRP A 131 7.60 -2.74 -7.69
CA TRP A 131 7.02 -2.26 -6.43
C TRP A 131 8.06 -2.14 -5.33
N ARG A 132 7.76 -1.29 -4.36
CA ARG A 132 8.40 -1.20 -3.05
C ARG A 132 7.57 -2.06 -2.11
N SER A 133 8.18 -3.12 -1.58
CA SER A 133 7.46 -4.11 -0.78
C SER A 133 8.32 -4.74 0.30
N ARG A 134 7.64 -5.37 1.25
CA ARG A 134 8.17 -5.95 2.48
C ARG A 134 7.37 -7.21 2.84
N PHE A 135 7.96 -8.11 3.64
CA PHE A 135 7.20 -9.14 4.35
C PHE A 135 7.19 -8.81 5.85
N ASN A 136 6.01 -8.86 6.48
CA ASN A 136 5.80 -8.53 7.90
C ASN A 136 5.67 -9.78 8.79
N LYS A 137 6.03 -10.97 8.28
CA LYS A 137 6.00 -12.22 9.03
C LYS A 137 7.11 -13.17 8.58
N GLY A 138 7.70 -13.87 9.55
CA GLY A 138 8.86 -14.74 9.31
C GLY A 138 10.17 -13.96 9.32
N ASN A 139 11.27 -14.66 9.06
CA ASN A 139 12.61 -14.07 8.96
C ASN A 139 13.39 -14.59 7.74
N GLN A 140 12.73 -15.32 6.84
CA GLN A 140 13.33 -15.83 5.61
C GLN A 140 12.76 -15.11 4.41
N GLY A 141 13.61 -14.65 3.50
CA GLY A 141 13.22 -13.92 2.28
C GLY A 141 12.43 -14.71 1.23
N SER A 142 12.03 -15.94 1.55
CA SER A 142 11.16 -16.83 0.78
C SER A 142 9.79 -17.07 1.44
N GLU A 143 9.56 -16.47 2.61
CA GLU A 143 8.30 -16.52 3.33
C GLU A 143 7.56 -15.19 3.15
N HIS A 144 6.24 -15.24 2.95
CA HIS A 144 5.36 -14.07 3.02
C HIS A 144 5.72 -12.89 2.08
N ASN A 145 6.42 -13.18 0.98
CA ASN A 145 7.20 -12.23 0.18
C ASN A 145 6.66 -11.97 -1.24
N ASP A 146 5.40 -12.32 -1.52
CA ASP A 146 4.83 -12.24 -2.86
C ASP A 146 3.33 -11.93 -2.95
N SER A 147 2.92 -11.37 -4.08
CA SER A 147 1.52 -11.15 -4.46
C SER A 147 1.35 -11.41 -5.96
N TRP A 148 0.11 -11.46 -6.44
CA TRP A 148 -0.19 -11.66 -7.85
C TRP A 148 -0.24 -10.31 -8.58
N LEU A 149 0.25 -10.29 -9.83
CA LEU A 149 0.17 -9.15 -10.75
C LEU A 149 -0.32 -9.62 -12.13
N ARG A 150 -1.18 -8.83 -12.76
CA ARG A 150 -1.65 -9.03 -14.15
C ARG A 150 -1.83 -7.69 -14.86
N PHE A 151 -1.53 -7.71 -16.15
CA PHE A 151 -1.98 -6.73 -17.13
C PHE A 151 -2.67 -7.54 -18.24
N ASP A 152 -4.00 -7.58 -18.25
CA ASP A 152 -4.74 -8.49 -19.16
C ASP A 152 -4.93 -7.87 -20.55
N ASP A 153 -5.01 -6.55 -20.61
CA ASP A 153 -5.32 -5.69 -21.76
C ASP A 153 -4.09 -5.04 -22.43
N ALA A 154 -2.90 -5.17 -21.84
CA ALA A 154 -1.64 -4.73 -22.45
C ALA A 154 -1.22 -5.64 -23.63
N ASP A 155 -0.55 -5.06 -24.64
CA ASP A 155 -0.14 -5.77 -25.85
C ASP A 155 0.83 -6.93 -25.54
N GLN A 156 1.74 -6.72 -24.57
CA GLN A 156 2.53 -7.79 -23.96
C GLN A 156 2.73 -7.59 -22.46
N PHE A 157 2.75 -8.70 -21.71
CA PHE A 157 3.14 -8.76 -20.30
C PHE A 157 4.02 -10.00 -20.11
N PHE A 158 5.26 -9.80 -19.63
CA PHE A 158 6.27 -10.86 -19.58
C PHE A 158 7.32 -10.64 -18.49
N GLY A 159 8.01 -11.72 -18.11
CA GLY A 159 9.23 -11.66 -17.34
C GLY A 159 10.44 -11.80 -18.25
N GLN A 160 11.49 -10.99 -18.09
CA GLN A 160 12.75 -11.11 -18.84
C GLN A 160 13.98 -11.24 -17.94
N LYS A 161 14.95 -12.04 -18.38
CA LYS A 161 16.27 -12.25 -17.75
C LYS A 161 17.32 -12.42 -18.85
N ASN A 162 18.10 -11.38 -19.14
CA ASN A 162 18.95 -11.31 -20.33
C ASN A 162 18.12 -11.56 -21.61
N THR A 163 18.39 -12.63 -22.36
CA THR A 163 17.62 -13.07 -23.53
C THR A 163 16.52 -14.08 -23.20
N SER A 164 16.40 -14.54 -21.96
CA SER A 164 15.32 -15.43 -21.52
C SER A 164 14.05 -14.62 -21.27
N ILE A 165 12.93 -15.07 -21.81
CA ILE A 165 11.60 -14.49 -21.61
C ILE A 165 10.66 -15.60 -21.14
N VAL A 166 9.82 -15.29 -20.15
CA VAL A 166 8.71 -16.12 -19.67
C VAL A 166 7.41 -15.33 -19.75
N TYR A 167 6.30 -16.00 -20.02
CA TYR A 167 4.96 -15.41 -20.09
C TYR A 167 4.05 -15.99 -19.01
N PRO A 168 3.02 -15.26 -18.55
CA PRO A 168 2.05 -15.83 -17.62
C PRO A 168 1.37 -17.06 -18.22
N ALA A 169 1.03 -18.02 -17.36
CA ALA A 169 0.30 -19.21 -17.78
C ALA A 169 -1.09 -18.86 -18.35
N ASP A 170 -1.63 -19.80 -19.13
CA ASP A 170 -2.99 -19.76 -19.68
C ASP A 170 -3.29 -18.63 -20.68
N ARG A 171 -2.27 -17.87 -21.12
CA ARG A 171 -2.36 -16.85 -22.18
C ARG A 171 -1.78 -17.28 -23.55
N GLY A 172 -1.54 -18.58 -23.74
CA GLY A 172 -1.10 -19.16 -25.03
C GLY A 172 0.33 -18.87 -25.47
N LYS A 173 1.13 -18.13 -24.68
CA LYS A 173 2.57 -17.89 -24.90
C LYS A 173 3.43 -18.80 -24.01
N THR A 174 4.60 -19.21 -24.48
CA THR A 174 5.54 -20.10 -23.77
C THR A 174 6.99 -19.64 -23.97
N PRO A 175 7.93 -19.97 -23.06
CA PRO A 175 7.75 -20.73 -21.82
C PRO A 175 7.00 -19.96 -20.73
N THR A 176 6.44 -20.68 -19.77
CA THR A 176 5.85 -20.13 -18.55
C THR A 176 6.89 -20.07 -17.42
N PRO A 177 6.72 -19.22 -16.39
CA PRO A 177 7.65 -19.13 -15.28
C PRO A 177 7.67 -20.42 -14.46
N ARG A 178 8.79 -20.67 -13.79
CA ARG A 178 8.86 -21.72 -12.76
C ARG A 178 8.04 -21.30 -11.53
N GLY A 179 7.37 -22.26 -10.91
CA GLY A 179 6.50 -22.00 -9.76
C GLY A 179 5.07 -21.63 -10.18
N SER A 180 4.37 -20.89 -9.33
CA SER A 180 2.95 -20.59 -9.52
C SER A 180 2.71 -19.46 -10.55
N SER A 181 1.92 -19.74 -11.58
CA SER A 181 1.29 -18.79 -12.50
C SER A 181 0.01 -19.43 -13.05
N LYS A 182 -1.03 -18.63 -13.28
CA LYS A 182 -2.37 -19.10 -13.69
C LYS A 182 -3.19 -17.94 -14.26
N ASP A 183 -4.07 -18.17 -15.23
CA ASP A 183 -5.09 -17.21 -15.72
C ASP A 183 -4.54 -15.80 -16.08
N GLY A 184 -3.34 -15.72 -16.66
CA GLY A 184 -2.67 -14.45 -16.99
C GLY A 184 -1.87 -13.80 -15.85
N TRP A 185 -1.88 -14.37 -14.64
CA TRP A 185 -1.20 -13.81 -13.47
C TRP A 185 0.23 -14.31 -13.30
N PHE A 186 1.15 -13.40 -13.01
CA PHE A 186 2.45 -13.73 -12.45
C PHE A 186 2.44 -13.68 -10.93
N LYS A 187 3.09 -14.67 -10.30
CA LYS A 187 3.61 -14.52 -8.94
C LYS A 187 4.76 -13.52 -9.00
N ILE A 188 4.62 -12.40 -8.31
CA ILE A 188 5.68 -11.38 -8.17
C ILE A 188 6.23 -11.44 -6.75
N TYR A 189 7.53 -11.64 -6.63
CA TYR A 189 8.22 -11.82 -5.34
C TYR A 189 9.41 -10.87 -5.17
N ARG A 190 9.78 -10.64 -3.92
CA ARG A 190 11.06 -10.03 -3.50
C ARG A 190 11.95 -11.05 -2.77
N SER A 191 13.24 -10.74 -2.61
CA SER A 191 14.18 -11.60 -1.87
C SER A 191 15.13 -10.80 -0.99
N GLY A 192 15.63 -11.41 0.08
CA GLY A 192 16.50 -10.77 1.07
C GLY A 192 15.86 -10.71 2.44
N ASN A 193 16.25 -9.73 3.25
CA ASN A 193 15.68 -9.43 4.56
C ASN A 193 14.27 -8.80 4.46
N GLU A 194 13.70 -8.47 5.60
CA GLU A 194 12.40 -7.83 5.83
C GLU A 194 12.40 -6.30 5.60
N SER A 195 13.43 -5.70 5.00
CA SER A 195 13.39 -4.25 4.71
C SER A 195 12.43 -3.92 3.56
N TRP A 196 11.87 -2.72 3.59
CA TRP A 196 11.28 -2.11 2.39
C TRP A 196 12.29 -2.15 1.23
N LYS A 197 11.82 -2.54 0.04
CA LYS A 197 12.71 -2.79 -1.09
C LYS A 197 11.99 -2.68 -2.44
N TRP A 198 12.58 -1.92 -3.36
CA TRP A 198 12.23 -1.90 -4.77
C TRP A 198 12.64 -3.19 -5.49
N GLN A 199 11.75 -4.18 -5.55
CA GLN A 199 11.98 -5.44 -6.26
C GLN A 199 10.71 -6.17 -6.66
N SER A 200 10.57 -6.44 -7.96
CA SER A 200 9.55 -7.31 -8.53
C SER A 200 10.23 -8.36 -9.40
N LYS A 201 10.12 -9.64 -9.02
CA LYS A 201 10.67 -10.78 -9.76
C LYS A 201 9.63 -11.87 -9.99
N THR A 202 9.76 -12.63 -11.06
CA THR A 202 9.02 -13.89 -11.26
C THR A 202 9.94 -15.04 -11.68
N SER A 203 9.39 -16.25 -11.80
CA SER A 203 10.09 -17.52 -12.09
C SER A 203 11.03 -18.02 -10.97
N ASP A 204 10.59 -19.06 -10.25
CA ASP A 204 11.29 -19.63 -9.10
C ASP A 204 12.67 -20.22 -9.43
N ASN A 205 13.66 -19.82 -8.63
CA ASN A 205 15.08 -20.13 -8.81
C ASN A 205 15.65 -19.70 -10.18
N ASP A 206 14.97 -18.78 -10.86
CA ASP A 206 15.35 -18.29 -12.17
C ASP A 206 14.81 -16.86 -12.39
N ALA A 207 15.17 -15.94 -11.49
CA ALA A 207 14.53 -14.63 -11.37
C ALA A 207 14.53 -13.80 -12.68
N HIS A 208 13.33 -13.48 -13.17
CA HIS A 208 13.08 -12.56 -14.29
C HIS A 208 12.53 -11.22 -13.75
N ASP A 209 12.99 -10.09 -14.31
CA ASP A 209 12.39 -8.76 -14.13
C ASP A 209 11.08 -8.65 -14.91
N ILE A 210 10.16 -7.78 -14.49
CA ILE A 210 8.80 -7.70 -15.05
C ILE A 210 8.69 -6.55 -16.04
N PHE A 211 8.13 -6.83 -17.21
CA PHE A 211 7.92 -5.86 -18.28
C PHE A 211 6.51 -5.94 -18.84
N VAL A 212 6.00 -4.78 -19.27
CA VAL A 212 4.73 -4.60 -19.96
C VAL A 212 4.97 -3.74 -21.20
N VAL A 213 4.22 -4.00 -22.27
CA VAL A 213 4.32 -3.27 -23.54
C VAL A 213 2.96 -2.68 -23.87
N PHE A 214 2.97 -1.41 -24.22
CA PHE A 214 1.83 -0.66 -24.72
C PHE A 214 2.21 -0.15 -26.11
N ASP A 215 1.62 -0.72 -27.17
CA ASP A 215 1.89 -0.33 -28.56
C ASP A 215 1.12 0.94 -28.96
N ASN A 216 0.13 1.35 -28.15
CA ASN A 216 -0.74 2.50 -28.39
C ASN A 216 -0.93 3.34 -27.10
N PRO A 217 -1.22 4.65 -27.20
CA PRO A 217 -1.70 5.42 -26.06
C PRO A 217 -3.10 4.95 -25.64
N GLY A 218 -3.37 4.88 -24.34
CA GLY A 218 -4.64 4.39 -23.83
C GLY A 218 -4.67 4.22 -22.31
N THR A 219 -5.86 3.99 -21.76
CA THR A 219 -6.05 3.58 -20.36
C THR A 219 -5.95 2.06 -20.27
N TYR A 220 -5.02 1.56 -19.46
CA TYR A 220 -4.77 0.13 -19.26
C TYR A 220 -5.01 -0.27 -17.80
N LEU A 221 -5.31 -1.55 -17.57
CA LEU A 221 -5.57 -2.10 -16.24
C LEU A 221 -4.33 -2.81 -15.68
N MET A 222 -3.78 -2.26 -14.60
CA MET A 222 -2.94 -3.04 -13.69
C MET A 222 -3.81 -3.68 -12.62
N GLU A 223 -3.75 -5.01 -12.51
CA GLU A 223 -4.45 -5.75 -11.47
C GLU A 223 -3.46 -6.39 -10.50
N VAL A 224 -3.73 -6.23 -9.20
CA VAL A 224 -2.98 -6.85 -8.11
C VAL A 224 -3.92 -7.69 -7.26
N SER A 225 -3.46 -8.84 -6.79
CA SER A 225 -4.27 -9.76 -5.99
C SER A 225 -3.44 -10.40 -4.87
N ALA A 226 -4.09 -10.68 -3.75
CA ALA A 226 -3.50 -11.35 -2.61
C ALA A 226 -2.94 -12.72 -2.99
N ARG A 227 -1.67 -12.99 -2.64
CA ARG A 227 -1.07 -14.33 -2.73
C ARG A 227 -0.56 -14.81 -1.39
N SER A 228 0.49 -14.15 -0.89
CA SER A 228 1.03 -14.40 0.44
C SER A 228 0.39 -13.50 1.48
N THR A 229 0.03 -14.06 2.62
CA THR A 229 -0.29 -13.30 3.83
C THR A 229 0.93 -12.53 4.32
N TYR A 230 0.72 -11.40 4.98
CA TYR A 230 1.73 -10.48 5.49
C TYR A 230 2.71 -9.93 4.45
N HIS A 231 2.42 -10.06 3.15
CA HIS A 231 3.11 -9.27 2.13
C HIS A 231 2.54 -7.84 2.15
N ALA A 232 3.45 -6.88 2.33
CA ALA A 232 3.14 -5.47 2.42
C ALA A 232 3.60 -4.76 1.14
N LEU A 233 2.71 -3.95 0.56
CA LEU A 233 2.89 -3.17 -0.66
C LEU A 233 2.74 -1.70 -0.31
N ASP A 234 3.67 -0.88 -0.78
CA ASP A 234 3.82 0.52 -0.38
C ASP A 234 3.66 1.40 -1.63
N ARG A 235 4.68 1.48 -2.49
CA ARG A 235 4.60 2.19 -3.79
C ARG A 235 4.80 1.25 -4.98
N PHE A 236 4.26 1.57 -6.15
CA PHE A 236 4.70 0.97 -7.42
C PHE A 236 5.10 2.02 -8.46
N VAL A 237 5.91 1.56 -9.42
CA VAL A 237 6.30 2.31 -10.60
C VAL A 237 6.24 1.48 -11.87
N LEU A 238 5.84 2.12 -12.96
CA LEU A 238 6.12 1.69 -14.32
C LEU A 238 7.04 2.74 -14.95
N PHE A 239 8.17 2.33 -15.53
CA PHE A 239 9.08 3.26 -16.21
C PHE A 239 9.63 2.67 -17.52
N ASN A 240 9.67 3.49 -18.57
CA ASN A 240 10.27 3.11 -19.86
C ASN A 240 11.75 3.55 -19.95
N GLU A 241 12.37 3.40 -21.12
CA GLU A 241 13.79 3.70 -21.32
C GLU A 241 14.21 5.18 -21.15
N SER A 242 13.28 6.14 -21.13
CA SER A 242 13.57 7.56 -20.86
C SER A 242 13.97 7.80 -19.40
N VAL A 243 13.56 6.93 -18.47
CA VAL A 243 13.77 7.11 -17.03
C VAL A 243 14.64 5.99 -16.48
N SER A 244 15.75 6.36 -15.85
CA SER A 244 16.62 5.35 -15.24
C SER A 244 15.91 4.69 -14.06
N LYS A 245 16.18 3.40 -13.83
CA LYS A 245 15.67 2.70 -12.64
C LYS A 245 16.00 3.45 -11.34
N GLN A 246 17.17 4.09 -11.26
CA GLN A 246 17.56 4.85 -10.08
C GLN A 246 16.67 6.07 -9.85
N ASP A 247 16.27 6.76 -10.93
CA ASP A 247 15.39 7.93 -10.86
C ASP A 247 13.93 7.53 -10.59
N ALA A 248 13.44 6.48 -11.25
CA ALA A 248 12.10 5.94 -11.03
C ALA A 248 11.88 5.48 -9.59
N THR A 249 12.90 4.90 -8.93
CA THR A 249 12.79 4.36 -7.58
C THR A 249 13.29 5.30 -6.47
N LYS A 250 13.34 6.61 -6.70
CA LYS A 250 13.63 7.58 -5.63
C LYS A 250 12.46 7.67 -4.66
N ASP A 251 12.76 7.86 -3.38
CA ASP A 251 11.75 8.05 -2.34
C ASP A 251 10.96 9.35 -2.56
N ASP A 252 11.59 10.38 -3.15
CA ASP A 252 11.01 11.69 -3.53
C ASP A 252 10.54 11.79 -4.99
N ALA A 253 10.35 10.67 -5.70
CA ALA A 253 9.78 10.66 -7.04
C ALA A 253 8.35 11.27 -7.05
N GLU A 254 8.09 12.18 -8.00
CA GLU A 254 6.78 12.84 -8.15
C GLU A 254 5.68 11.80 -8.42
N LEU A 255 4.61 11.82 -7.61
CA LEU A 255 3.47 10.94 -7.82
C LEU A 255 2.75 11.27 -9.13
N SER A 256 2.23 10.25 -9.81
CA SER A 256 1.36 10.40 -10.97
C SER A 256 0.17 11.27 -10.64
N GLN A 257 -0.13 12.24 -11.50
CA GLN A 257 -1.38 13.00 -11.40
C GLN A 257 -2.58 12.06 -11.53
N ILE A 258 -3.63 12.36 -10.79
CA ILE A 258 -4.87 11.57 -10.79
C ILE A 258 -5.94 12.40 -11.50
N SER A 259 -6.58 11.81 -12.50
CA SER A 259 -7.80 12.32 -13.11
C SER A 259 -8.96 11.36 -12.88
N CYS A 260 -10.15 11.76 -13.29
CA CYS A 260 -11.36 10.95 -13.22
C CYS A 260 -11.78 10.48 -14.63
N GLU A 261 -12.37 9.29 -14.71
CA GLU A 261 -13.21 8.85 -15.84
C GLU A 261 -14.60 9.49 -15.80
#